data_AF-A0A957KH96-F1
#
_entry.id   AF-A0A957KH96-F1
#
_cell.length_a   1.000
_cell.length_b   1.000
_cell.length_c   1.000
_cell.angle_alpha   90.00
_cell.angle_beta   90.00
_cell.angle_gamma   90.00
#
_symmetry.space_group_name_H-M   'P 1'
#
loop_
_entity.id
_entity.type
_entity.pdbx_description
1 polymer ?
#
loop_
_entity_poly.entity_id
_entity_poly.type
_entity_poly.pdbx_seq_one_letter_code
_entity_poly.pdbx_strand_id
1 'polypeptide(L)'
;GALPATGQVTLHITPIATLPHQHHARLYKYGYAFIATDETGTPITANFNQNVFISFAYDELELALLGLTEQRLRPAYFSTTTNSWTIPAGYTVDTDANRVIMQIDHFTDYVLLNTPLGYTIHLPLVIRQ
;
A
#
# COMPACT_ATOMS: atom_id res chain seq x y z
N GLY A 1 -21.74 -2.84 11.17
CA GLY A 1 -20.30 -3.11 11.30
C GLY A 1 -19.53 -2.15 10.42
N ALA A 2 -18.20 -2.29 10.31
CA ALA A 2 -17.39 -1.41 9.46
C ALA A 2 -17.82 -1.46 7.99
N LEU A 3 -18.25 -2.62 7.47
CA LEU A 3 -18.73 -2.74 6.10
C LEU A 3 -20.16 -2.23 5.92
N PRO A 4 -20.50 -1.68 4.72
CA PRO A 4 -21.83 -1.19 4.38
C PRO A 4 -22.82 -2.30 3.99
N ALA A 5 -22.39 -3.57 4.05
CA ALA A 5 -23.24 -4.74 3.81
C ALA A 5 -23.72 -5.36 5.13
N THR A 6 -24.90 -5.99 5.08
CA THR A 6 -25.43 -6.85 6.13
C THR A 6 -25.27 -8.31 5.73
N GLY A 7 -25.10 -9.21 6.71
CA GLY A 7 -24.99 -10.64 6.43
C GLY A 7 -23.52 -11.11 6.32
N GLN A 8 -23.33 -12.26 5.69
CA GLN A 8 -22.00 -12.83 5.50
C GLN A 8 -21.23 -12.06 4.42
N VAL A 9 -19.97 -11.75 4.70
CA VAL A 9 -19.05 -11.16 3.73
C VAL A 9 -17.88 -12.12 3.53
N THR A 10 -17.54 -12.37 2.26
CA THR A 10 -16.35 -13.13 1.89
C THR A 10 -15.29 -12.18 1.35
N LEU A 11 -14.07 -12.26 1.88
CA LEU A 11 -12.94 -11.48 1.41
C LEU A 11 -11.94 -12.39 0.68
N HIS A 12 -11.71 -12.10 -0.59
CA HIS A 12 -10.69 -12.74 -1.41
C HIS A 12 -9.44 -11.85 -1.49
N ILE A 13 -8.28 -12.40 -1.13
CA ILE A 13 -6.98 -11.71 -1.18
C ILE A 13 -6.07 -12.48 -2.13
N THR A 14 -5.72 -11.86 -3.26
CA THR A 14 -4.93 -12.49 -4.32
C THR A 14 -3.62 -11.74 -4.53
N PRO A 15 -2.44 -12.39 -4.45
CA PRO A 15 -1.17 -11.75 -4.77
C PRO A 15 -1.07 -11.46 -6.28
N ILE A 16 -0.55 -10.29 -6.62
CA ILE A 16 -0.32 -9.80 -7.98
C ILE A 16 1.17 -9.60 -8.17
N ALA A 17 1.78 -10.39 -9.06
CA ALA A 17 3.21 -10.32 -9.36
C ALA A 17 3.58 -9.21 -10.35
N THR A 18 2.62 -8.77 -11.17
CA THR A 18 2.82 -7.78 -12.23
C THR A 18 1.88 -6.61 -12.03
N LEU A 19 2.42 -5.48 -11.56
CA LEU A 19 1.64 -4.27 -11.37
C LEU A 19 1.81 -3.33 -12.57
N PRO A 20 0.71 -2.77 -13.10
CA PRO A 20 0.79 -1.73 -14.10
C PRO A 20 1.52 -0.51 -13.51
N HIS A 21 2.49 0.03 -14.25
CA HIS A 21 3.09 1.36 -14.05
C HIS A 21 3.87 1.58 -12.74
N GLN A 22 5.15 1.20 -12.65
CA GLN A 22 6.09 1.79 -11.68
C GLN A 22 7.51 1.87 -12.28
N HIS A 23 7.84 2.97 -12.97
CA HIS A 23 9.19 3.18 -13.51
C HIS A 23 10.23 3.52 -12.40
N HIS A 24 9.79 3.85 -11.18
CA HIS A 24 10.68 4.30 -10.09
C HIS A 24 10.35 3.84 -8.66
N ALA A 25 9.22 3.18 -8.40
CA ALA A 25 8.96 2.65 -7.06
C ALA A 25 9.48 1.21 -6.96
N ARG A 26 10.36 0.96 -6.00
CA ARG A 26 10.78 -0.40 -5.69
C ARG A 26 9.68 -1.06 -4.87
N LEU A 27 8.89 -1.91 -5.52
CA LEU A 27 7.92 -2.76 -4.83
C LEU A 27 8.68 -3.69 -3.87
N TYR A 28 8.17 -3.82 -2.66
CA TYR A 28 8.59 -4.85 -1.72
C TYR A 28 7.50 -5.92 -1.65
N LYS A 29 7.84 -7.14 -2.07
CA LYS A 29 6.92 -8.29 -2.30
C LYS A 29 5.94 -8.06 -3.47
N TYR A 30 4.72 -8.59 -3.33
CA TYR A 30 3.64 -8.56 -4.31
C TYR A 30 2.69 -7.40 -4.02
N GLY A 31 1.94 -6.96 -5.04
CA GLY A 31 0.67 -6.30 -4.78
C GLY A 31 -0.38 -7.32 -4.36
N TYR A 32 -1.48 -6.87 -3.75
CA TYR A 32 -2.58 -7.73 -3.35
C TYR A 32 -3.90 -7.13 -3.79
N ALA A 33 -4.66 -7.86 -4.60
CA ALA A 33 -6.05 -7.53 -4.92
C ALA A 33 -6.94 -7.99 -3.78
N PHE A 34 -7.72 -7.05 -3.21
CA PHE A 34 -8.74 -7.36 -2.23
C PHE A 34 -10.10 -7.20 -2.88
N ILE A 35 -10.87 -8.29 -2.92
CA ILE A 35 -12.24 -8.29 -3.43
C ILE A 35 -13.14 -8.84 -2.33
N ALA A 36 -14.05 -8.01 -1.84
CA ALA A 36 -15.08 -8.44 -0.92
C ALA A 36 -16.39 -8.65 -1.67
N THR A 37 -17.09 -9.72 -1.34
CA THR A 37 -18.43 -10.02 -1.85
C THR A 37 -19.41 -10.23 -0.70
N ASP A 38 -20.65 -9.82 -0.91
CA ASP A 38 -21.75 -10.15 0.01
C ASP A 38 -22.18 -11.62 -0.15
N GLU A 39 -23.20 -12.02 0.61
CA GLU A 39 -23.78 -13.38 0.61
C GLU A 39 -24.36 -13.82 -0.74
N THR A 40 -24.64 -12.87 -1.65
CA THR A 40 -25.11 -13.15 -3.02
C THR A 40 -23.97 -13.24 -4.03
N GLY A 41 -22.72 -13.01 -3.60
CA GLY A 41 -21.55 -12.92 -4.46
C GLY A 41 -21.37 -11.55 -5.13
N THR A 42 -22.15 -10.53 -4.75
CA THR A 42 -22.04 -9.19 -5.33
C THR A 42 -20.82 -8.45 -4.74
N PRO A 43 -19.95 -7.85 -5.57
CA PRO A 43 -18.80 -7.10 -5.08
C PRO A 43 -19.21 -5.88 -4.23
N ILE A 44 -18.57 -5.72 -3.09
CA ILE A 44 -18.71 -4.55 -2.21
C ILE A 44 -17.66 -3.51 -2.62
N THR A 45 -18.09 -2.50 -3.37
CA THR A 45 -17.22 -1.42 -3.89
C THR A 45 -17.42 -0.08 -3.18
N ALA A 46 -18.43 0.01 -2.31
CA ALA A 46 -18.71 1.22 -1.53
C ALA A 46 -17.71 1.41 -0.38
N ASN A 47 -17.57 2.65 0.06
CA ASN A 47 -16.78 2.97 1.25
C ASN A 47 -17.39 2.33 2.51
N PHE A 48 -16.53 2.09 3.49
CA PHE A 48 -16.83 1.52 4.77
C PHE A 48 -17.47 2.58 5.67
N ASN A 49 -18.36 2.13 6.56
CA ASN A 49 -18.93 2.96 7.61
C ASN A 49 -17.88 3.42 8.64
N GLN A 50 -16.78 2.67 8.74
CA GLN A 50 -15.66 2.93 9.65
C GLN A 50 -14.36 2.44 9.01
N ASN A 51 -13.27 3.16 9.24
CA ASN A 51 -11.95 2.73 8.77
C ASN A 51 -11.56 1.38 9.38
N VAL A 52 -10.90 0.56 8.58
CA VAL A 52 -10.31 -0.70 9.02
C VAL A 52 -8.80 -0.67 8.83
N PHE A 53 -8.09 -1.59 9.49
CA PHE A 53 -6.64 -1.69 9.41
C PHE A 53 -6.20 -2.87 8.55
N ILE A 54 -5.23 -2.64 7.67
CA ILE A 54 -4.46 -3.69 7.00
C ILE A 54 -3.05 -3.69 7.59
N SER A 55 -2.54 -4.86 7.98
CA SER A 55 -1.19 -5.05 8.50
C SER A 55 -0.36 -5.91 7.55
N PHE A 56 0.73 -5.34 7.04
CA PHE A 56 1.75 -6.05 6.27
C PHE A 56 2.89 -6.44 7.19
N ALA A 57 3.22 -7.73 7.24
CA ALA A 57 4.43 -8.20 7.88
C ALA A 57 5.62 -8.17 6.90
N TYR A 58 6.77 -7.74 7.39
CA TYR A 58 8.02 -7.74 6.63
C TYR A 58 9.12 -8.50 7.39
N ASP A 59 10.19 -8.82 6.67
CA ASP A 59 11.37 -9.47 7.21
C ASP A 59 12.59 -8.56 6.99
N GLU A 60 13.27 -8.19 8.08
CA GLU A 60 14.41 -7.27 8.02
C GLU A 60 15.59 -7.85 7.24
N LEU A 61 15.84 -9.16 7.33
CA LEU A 61 16.93 -9.81 6.61
C LEU A 61 16.65 -9.80 5.11
N GLU A 62 15.41 -10.08 4.70
CA GLU A 62 14.95 -9.98 3.31
C GLU A 62 15.13 -8.54 2.78
N LEU A 63 14.73 -7.54 3.57
CA LEU A 63 14.93 -6.13 3.20
C LEU A 63 16.42 -5.82 2.99
N ALA A 64 17.27 -6.22 3.92
CA ALA A 64 18.71 -5.98 3.85
C ALA A 64 19.34 -6.65 2.62
N LEU A 65 18.97 -7.90 2.31
CA LEU A 65 19.43 -8.63 1.12
C LEU A 65 19.03 -7.94 -0.19
N LEU A 66 17.88 -7.25 -0.20
CA LEU A 66 17.39 -6.47 -1.34
C LEU A 66 17.95 -5.02 -1.37
N GLY A 67 18.79 -4.65 -0.40
CA GLY A 67 19.32 -3.29 -0.24
C GLY A 67 18.22 -2.26 0.10
N LEU A 68 17.16 -2.71 0.75
CA LEU A 68 16.02 -1.92 1.20
C LEU A 68 16.15 -1.63 2.70
N THR A 69 15.45 -0.59 3.17
CA THR A 69 15.38 -0.28 4.60
C THR A 69 13.94 -0.15 5.06
N GLU A 70 13.64 -0.63 6.25
CA GLU A 70 12.28 -0.62 6.82
C GLU A 70 11.72 0.80 6.99
N GLN A 71 12.57 1.81 7.27
CA GLN A 71 12.15 3.21 7.45
C GLN A 71 11.62 3.83 6.15
N ARG A 72 11.86 3.17 5.00
CA ARG A 72 11.39 3.58 3.67
C ARG A 72 10.16 2.81 3.22
N LEU A 73 9.66 1.89 4.03
CA LEU A 73 8.43 1.17 3.72
C LEU A 73 7.23 2.10 3.80
N ARG A 74 6.43 2.11 2.74
CA ARG A 74 5.20 2.91 2.64
C ARG A 74 4.09 2.00 2.11
N PRO A 75 2.99 1.81 2.84
CA PRO A 75 1.84 1.14 2.27
C PRO A 75 1.18 2.07 1.25
N ALA A 76 0.64 1.51 0.18
CA ALA A 76 -0.13 2.28 -0.79
C ALA A 76 -1.32 1.46 -1.29
N TYR A 77 -2.38 2.17 -1.66
CA TYR A 77 -3.56 1.61 -2.30
C TYR A 77 -3.66 2.13 -3.73
N PHE A 78 -4.26 1.36 -4.63
CA PHE A 78 -4.52 1.81 -5.98
C PHE A 78 -5.79 2.67 -6.02
N SER A 79 -5.62 3.96 -6.32
CA SER A 79 -6.72 4.89 -6.52
C SER A 79 -7.18 4.79 -7.97
N THR A 80 -8.38 4.26 -8.18
CA THR A 80 -9.00 4.19 -9.51
C THR A 80 -9.44 5.57 -10.02
N THR A 81 -9.64 6.54 -9.12
CA THR A 81 -9.96 7.93 -9.48
C THR A 81 -8.78 8.65 -10.13
N THR A 82 -7.58 8.47 -9.60
CA THR A 82 -6.34 9.10 -10.11
C THR A 82 -5.51 8.16 -10.97
N ASN A 83 -5.93 6.90 -11.10
CA ASN A 83 -5.20 5.82 -11.78
C ASN A 83 -3.75 5.71 -11.29
N SER A 84 -3.54 5.76 -9.98
CA SER A 84 -2.22 5.82 -9.36
C SER A 84 -2.15 5.20 -7.97
N TRP A 85 -0.97 4.76 -7.57
CA TRP A 85 -0.67 4.32 -6.21
C TRP A 85 -0.63 5.51 -5.26
N THR A 86 -1.43 5.45 -4.21
CA THR A 86 -1.61 6.53 -3.24
C THR A 86 -1.26 6.05 -1.84
N ILE A 87 -0.42 6.82 -1.14
CA ILE A 87 -0.13 6.58 0.27
C ILE A 87 -1.30 7.11 1.10
N PRO A 88 -1.88 6.32 2.00
CA PRO A 88 -3.00 6.76 2.84
C PRO A 88 -2.54 7.84 3.82
N ALA A 89 -3.49 8.69 4.25
CA ALA A 89 -3.21 9.73 5.26
C ALA A 89 -2.80 9.13 6.62
N GLY A 90 -3.31 7.94 6.96
CA GLY A 90 -3.01 7.23 8.21
C GLY A 90 -2.29 5.91 7.96
N TYR A 91 -1.00 5.86 8.29
CA TYR A 91 -0.25 4.60 8.40
C TYR A 91 0.84 4.69 9.47
N THR A 92 1.34 3.53 9.89
CA THR A 92 2.43 3.40 10.86
C THR A 92 3.39 2.33 10.37
N VAL A 93 4.69 2.60 10.49
CA VAL A 93 5.76 1.60 10.35
C VAL A 93 6.23 1.29 11.76
N ASP A 94 5.90 0.10 12.24
CA ASP A 94 6.30 -0.43 13.53
C ASP A 94 7.53 -1.33 13.31
N THR A 95 8.71 -0.74 13.59
CA THR A 95 10.01 -1.40 13.44
C THR A 95 10.31 -2.39 14.56
N ASP A 96 9.63 -2.29 15.70
CA ASP A 96 9.81 -3.24 16.79
C ASP A 96 9.02 -4.53 16.52
N ALA A 97 7.84 -4.41 15.92
CA ALA A 97 6.96 -5.54 15.58
C ALA A 97 7.11 -6.03 14.13
N ASN A 98 7.97 -5.40 13.32
CA ASN A 98 8.18 -5.68 11.90
C ASN A 98 6.88 -5.65 11.07
N ARG A 99 6.10 -4.58 11.27
CA ARG A 99 4.79 -4.40 10.64
C ARG A 99 4.61 -3.01 10.04
N VAL A 100 3.93 -2.96 8.90
CA VAL A 100 3.39 -1.73 8.35
C VAL A 100 1.88 -1.80 8.40
N ILE A 101 1.26 -0.86 9.10
CA ILE A 101 -0.18 -0.82 9.34
C ILE A 101 -0.77 0.38 8.62
N MET A 102 -1.81 0.19 7.82
CA MET A 102 -2.52 1.29 7.14
C MET A 102 -3.99 1.31 7.49
N GLN A 103 -4.58 2.51 7.52
CA GLN A 103 -6.01 2.73 7.62
C GLN A 103 -6.63 2.86 6.22
N ILE A 104 -7.73 2.14 6.00
CA ILE A 104 -8.47 2.16 4.74
C ILE A 104 -9.98 2.22 4.99
N ASP A 105 -10.70 2.72 3.99
CA ASP A 105 -12.15 2.85 4.01
C ASP A 105 -12.82 2.23 2.79
N HIS A 106 -12.10 1.50 1.94
CA HIS A 106 -12.65 0.78 0.79
C HIS A 106 -11.68 -0.32 0.37
N PHE A 107 -12.17 -1.34 -0.33
CA PHE A 107 -11.33 -2.39 -0.93
C PHE A 107 -10.82 -1.99 -2.32
N THR A 108 -9.55 -2.28 -2.58
CA THR A 108 -8.85 -2.07 -3.85
C THR A 108 -7.58 -2.94 -3.86
N ASP A 109 -6.65 -2.65 -4.76
CA ASP A 109 -5.32 -3.25 -4.75
C ASP A 109 -4.41 -2.52 -3.76
N TYR A 110 -3.59 -3.26 -3.03
CA TYR A 110 -2.63 -2.72 -2.07
C TYR A 110 -1.22 -3.20 -2.33
N VAL A 111 -0.24 -2.37 -1.98
CA VAL A 111 1.18 -2.68 -2.12
C VAL A 111 1.96 -2.16 -0.93
N LEU A 112 3.15 -2.72 -0.76
CA LEU A 112 4.17 -2.15 0.10
C LEU A 112 5.32 -1.63 -0.76
N LEU A 113 5.52 -0.32 -0.76
CA LEU A 113 6.57 0.36 -1.51
C LEU A 113 7.80 0.55 -0.65
N ASN A 114 8.99 0.50 -1.25
CA ASN A 114 10.20 1.07 -0.69
C ASN A 114 10.56 2.33 -1.49
N THR A 115 10.27 3.50 -0.94
CA THR A 115 10.48 4.77 -1.64
C THR A 115 11.95 5.19 -1.56
N PRO A 116 12.59 5.62 -2.67
CA PRO A 116 13.92 6.23 -2.61
C PRO A 116 13.91 7.48 -1.72
N LEU A 117 15.06 7.83 -1.15
CA LEU A 117 15.24 9.17 -0.57
C LEU A 117 14.97 10.20 -1.67
N GLY A 118 14.09 11.18 -1.43
CA GLY A 118 13.94 12.29 -2.35
C GLY A 118 15.32 12.93 -2.58
N TYR A 119 15.77 13.00 -3.83
CA TYR A 119 17.01 13.67 -4.15
C TYR A 119 16.86 15.17 -3.83
N THR A 120 17.62 15.68 -2.88
CA THR A 120 17.85 17.12 -2.77
C THR A 120 18.79 17.49 -3.91
N ILE A 121 18.26 18.05 -5.00
CA ILE A 121 19.10 18.55 -6.10
C ILE A 121 19.80 19.81 -5.58
N HIS A 122 21.08 19.70 -5.25
CA HIS A 122 21.94 20.88 -5.11
C HIS A 122 22.32 21.35 -6.52
N LEU A 123 21.65 22.39 -7.02
CA LEU A 123 22.11 23.08 -8.23
C LEU A 123 23.46 23.75 -7.93
N PRO A 124 24.51 23.55 -8.75
CA PRO A 124 25.73 24.32 -8.61
C PRO A 124 25.45 25.78 -8.93
N LEU A 125 25.87 26.69 -8.03
CA LEU A 125 25.81 28.13 -8.26
C LEU A 125 26.77 28.50 -9.39
N VAL A 126 26.26 28.73 -10.60
CA VAL A 126 27.05 29.28 -11.70
C VAL A 126 27.15 30.79 -11.51
N ILE A 127 28.24 31.25 -10.89
CA ILE A 127 28.59 32.66 -10.88
C ILE A 127 29.22 32.96 -12.24
N ARG A 128 28.55 33.76 -13.08
CA ARG A 128 29.16 34.30 -14.31
C ARG A 128 30.19 35.35 -13.90
N GLN A 129 31.42 35.19 -14.39
CA GLN A 129 32.48 36.22 -14.32
C GLN A 129 32.21 37.32 -15.33
#